data_AF-X6CHR7-F1
#
_entry.id   AF-X6CHR7-F1
#
_cell.length_a   1.000
_cell.length_b   1.000
_cell.length_c   1.000
_cell.angle_alpha   90.00
_cell.angle_beta   90.00
_cell.angle_gamma   90.00
#
_symmetry.space_group_name_H-M   'P 1'
#
loop_
_entity.id
_entity.type
_entity.pdbx_description
1 polymer ?
#
loop_
_entity_poly.entity_id
_entity_poly.type
_entity_poly.pdbx_seq_one_letter_code
_entity_poly.pdbx_strand_id
1 'polypeptide(L)'
;MTILDRLTGLTNPRAALRRAIHLCDSGKPAEAFPLMAIAARAGIADAEFRVARCYLEGSGVPPSRMEGARWLRRAANHESAEAQALLAALYVTGLAPAEADGKGPGSERLFERDFSGKPDFAAALDLATKAAEAGSATGQAILGYILTSGPKPKRDADAAHHWYEKSALAGCAEGCLGLALSLARRGKREDRIRIADEVRRAADAGLPTATYLLAVLTEHGLGVVRDITAAAQLYQAAAEKGLPSAQFRLGLALIEGGLVDHDPAAGEVWMRRAALAGNIEAASLLGDRYAKTQPPDYAEAATWYRRAAEAGHQAAARALASLYLTGNGVAQDVEEGARLLRASADGGNQEAQIDLANLILGGGGEPGDRASVAGWFEAAATSGDLIAAFNLGLCFAKGVGVRQDEGQAAQWLRRAAEGVPEAQYMYARLLQDGRGVAADPPRARVWFTRAASAGVLDAQVSLAEMLLNGRGGARSPETAMQLFERAADDGHAGAMFALGALYAAGQGLPVDRTAAQKWFAAAAERGHGQAQLMLGRYLSKGFAGEHNLVAGRLWLERAAAHGIQEAADELPIAHDRFSPQGANR
;
A
#
# COMPACT_ATOMS: atom_id res chain seq x y z
N MET A 1 5.64 -50.92 31.73
CA MET A 1 4.73 -50.70 32.88
C MET A 1 3.96 -51.98 33.17
N THR A 2 3.90 -52.47 34.42
CA THR A 2 3.23 -53.75 34.74
C THR A 2 1.73 -53.54 35.06
N ILE A 3 0.89 -54.56 34.90
CA ILE A 3 -0.55 -54.49 35.23
C ILE A 3 -0.77 -54.16 36.72
N LEU A 4 0.13 -54.62 37.60
CA LEU A 4 0.13 -54.28 39.02
C LEU A 4 0.33 -52.77 39.29
N ASP A 5 1.14 -52.09 38.48
CA ASP A 5 1.38 -50.64 38.63
C ASP A 5 0.11 -49.81 38.34
N ARG A 6 -0.73 -50.26 37.40
CA ARG A 6 -2.02 -49.61 37.11
C ARG A 6 -3.05 -49.85 38.21
N LEU A 7 -3.08 -51.05 38.78
CA LEU A 7 -3.99 -51.42 39.86
C LEU A 7 -3.65 -50.71 41.17
N THR A 8 -2.36 -50.60 41.51
CA THR A 8 -1.91 -49.84 42.70
C THR A 8 -2.15 -48.35 42.55
N GLY A 9 -1.97 -47.78 41.35
CA GLY A 9 -2.27 -46.37 41.07
C GLY A 9 -3.75 -46.01 41.27
N LEU A 10 -4.68 -46.94 41.01
CA LEU A 10 -6.11 -46.75 41.26
C LEU A 10 -6.44 -46.69 42.76
N THR A 11 -5.67 -47.36 43.61
CA THR A 11 -5.86 -47.35 45.08
C THR A 11 -5.20 -46.17 45.79
N ASN A 12 -4.17 -45.55 45.20
CA ASN A 12 -3.51 -44.36 45.74
C ASN A 12 -3.14 -43.34 44.64
N PRO A 13 -4.10 -42.49 44.23
CA PRO A 13 -3.90 -41.52 43.15
C PRO A 13 -2.76 -40.51 43.40
N ARG A 14 -2.49 -40.13 44.65
CA ARG A 14 -1.37 -39.22 45.01
C ARG A 14 -0.01 -39.90 44.87
N ALA A 15 0.09 -41.20 45.17
CA ALA A 15 1.31 -41.97 44.93
C ALA A 15 1.56 -42.16 43.42
N ALA A 16 0.50 -42.37 42.64
CA ALA A 16 0.58 -42.42 41.18
C ALA A 16 1.15 -41.11 40.60
N LEU A 17 0.65 -39.96 41.06
CA LEU A 17 1.16 -38.65 40.63
C LEU A 17 2.64 -38.44 40.98
N ARG A 18 3.07 -38.74 42.20
CA ARG A 18 4.49 -38.61 42.60
C ARG A 18 5.42 -39.45 41.72
N ARG A 19 5.01 -40.69 41.42
CA ARG A 19 5.76 -41.57 40.52
C ARG A 19 5.78 -41.04 39.09
N ALA A 20 4.66 -40.47 38.63
CA ALA A 20 4.57 -39.85 37.32
C ALA A 20 5.53 -38.66 37.18
N ILE A 21 5.63 -37.80 38.21
CA ILE A 21 6.57 -36.68 38.24
C ILE A 21 8.01 -37.18 38.09
N HIS A 22 8.41 -38.18 38.90
CA HIS A 22 9.75 -38.77 38.78
C HIS A 22 10.03 -39.36 37.38
N LEU A 23 9.02 -39.99 36.75
CA LEU A 23 9.18 -40.52 35.39
C LEU A 23 9.34 -39.41 34.34
N CYS A 24 8.63 -38.29 34.49
CA CYS A 24 8.84 -37.11 33.66
C CYS A 24 10.25 -36.53 33.84
N ASP A 25 10.72 -36.38 35.08
CA ASP A 25 12.06 -35.89 35.39
C ASP A 25 13.16 -36.81 34.83
N SER A 26 12.86 -38.10 34.70
CA SER A 26 13.74 -39.11 34.10
C SER A 26 13.62 -39.21 32.57
N GLY A 27 12.90 -38.29 31.90
CA GLY A 27 12.75 -38.26 30.45
C GLY A 27 11.82 -39.33 29.87
N LYS A 28 10.87 -39.86 30.67
CA LYS A 28 9.93 -40.93 30.25
C LYS A 28 8.47 -40.47 30.27
N PRO A 29 8.09 -39.44 29.49
CA PRO A 29 6.75 -38.84 29.53
C PRO A 29 5.64 -39.83 29.10
N ALA A 30 5.91 -40.74 28.17
CA ALA A 30 4.94 -41.75 27.73
C ALA A 30 4.58 -42.77 28.84
N GLU A 31 5.51 -43.06 29.76
CA GLU A 31 5.26 -43.92 30.92
C GLU A 31 4.60 -43.14 32.07
N ALA A 32 4.89 -41.85 32.17
CA ALA A 32 4.31 -40.96 33.18
C ALA A 32 2.84 -40.63 32.90
N PHE A 33 2.47 -40.39 31.65
CA PHE A 33 1.14 -39.90 31.26
C PHE A 33 -0.03 -40.76 31.81
N PRO A 34 -0.03 -42.10 31.71
CA PRO A 34 -1.12 -42.91 32.24
C PRO A 34 -1.28 -42.78 33.77
N LEU A 35 -0.18 -42.59 34.50
CA LEU A 35 -0.21 -42.40 35.96
C LEU A 35 -0.76 -41.01 36.33
N MET A 36 -0.39 -39.97 35.56
CA MET A 36 -1.00 -38.64 35.68
C MET A 36 -2.50 -38.69 35.36
N ALA A 37 -2.90 -39.42 34.32
CA ALA A 37 -4.30 -39.56 33.93
C ALA A 37 -5.15 -40.26 35.02
N ILE A 38 -4.60 -41.24 35.73
CA ILE A 38 -5.28 -41.86 36.89
C ILE A 38 -5.49 -40.82 38.00
N ALA A 39 -4.44 -40.07 38.35
CA ALA A 39 -4.51 -39.03 39.37
C ALA A 39 -5.47 -37.87 38.98
N ALA A 40 -5.48 -37.49 37.71
CA ALA A 40 -6.34 -36.45 37.17
C ALA A 40 -7.83 -36.88 37.19
N ARG A 41 -8.13 -38.12 36.80
CA ARG A 41 -9.50 -38.66 36.90
C ARG A 41 -10.03 -38.69 38.33
N ALA A 42 -9.14 -38.86 39.32
CA ALA A 42 -9.45 -38.80 40.74
C ALA A 42 -9.63 -37.37 41.30
N GLY A 43 -9.55 -36.32 40.47
CA GLY A 43 -9.82 -34.94 40.89
C GLY A 43 -8.63 -34.19 41.48
N ILE A 44 -7.39 -34.69 41.30
CA ILE A 44 -6.19 -33.99 41.79
C ILE A 44 -5.83 -32.87 40.81
N ALA A 45 -6.03 -31.61 41.21
CA ALA A 45 -5.86 -30.43 40.35
C ALA A 45 -4.47 -30.34 39.68
N ASP A 46 -3.38 -30.62 40.40
CA ASP A 46 -2.02 -30.66 39.83
C ASP A 46 -1.88 -31.73 38.74
N ALA A 47 -2.50 -32.90 38.92
CA ALA A 47 -2.51 -33.94 37.89
C ALA A 47 -3.35 -33.53 36.67
N GLU A 48 -4.49 -32.88 36.89
CA GLU A 48 -5.34 -32.37 35.81
C GLU A 48 -4.61 -31.31 34.97
N PHE A 49 -3.91 -30.37 35.62
CA PHE A 49 -3.08 -29.38 34.94
C PHE A 49 -1.93 -30.01 34.15
N ARG A 50 -1.23 -30.99 34.73
CA ARG A 50 -0.13 -31.70 34.04
C ARG A 50 -0.63 -32.51 32.85
N VAL A 51 -1.78 -33.18 32.97
CA VAL A 51 -2.42 -33.88 31.84
C VAL A 51 -2.81 -32.87 30.75
N ALA A 52 -3.35 -31.71 31.12
CA ALA A 52 -3.65 -30.64 30.17
C ALA A 52 -2.39 -30.24 29.38
N ARG A 53 -1.27 -29.99 30.07
CA ARG A 53 0.01 -29.68 29.42
C ARG A 53 0.52 -30.78 28.50
N CYS A 54 0.42 -32.05 28.91
CA CYS A 54 0.83 -33.18 28.07
C CYS A 54 0.08 -33.19 26.73
N TYR A 55 -1.23 -32.92 26.74
CA TYR A 55 -2.03 -32.80 25.52
C TYR A 55 -1.72 -31.55 24.69
N LEU A 56 -1.41 -30.41 25.33
CA LEU A 56 -1.07 -29.18 24.61
C LEU A 56 0.32 -29.27 23.95
N GLU A 57 1.27 -29.90 24.62
CA GLU A 57 2.68 -30.01 24.20
C GLU A 57 2.97 -31.28 23.39
N GLY A 58 2.05 -32.25 23.36
CA GLY A 58 2.28 -33.55 22.73
C GLY A 58 3.30 -34.41 23.48
N SER A 59 3.42 -34.23 24.79
CA SER A 59 4.40 -34.92 25.63
C SER A 59 3.84 -36.22 26.19
N GLY A 60 4.33 -37.36 25.69
CA GLY A 60 3.88 -38.69 26.12
C GLY A 60 2.49 -39.11 25.63
N VAL A 61 1.80 -38.23 24.90
CA VAL A 61 0.48 -38.44 24.28
C VAL A 61 0.40 -37.60 23.00
N PRO A 62 -0.32 -38.02 21.95
CA PRO A 62 -0.54 -37.18 20.77
C PRO A 62 -1.15 -35.82 21.16
N PRO A 63 -0.70 -34.72 20.54
CA PRO A 63 -1.19 -33.39 20.88
C PRO A 63 -2.68 -33.27 20.56
N SER A 64 -3.44 -32.76 21.52
CA SER A 64 -4.88 -32.52 21.40
C SER A 64 -5.26 -31.24 22.14
N ARG A 65 -5.51 -30.16 21.39
CA ARG A 65 -5.89 -28.87 21.98
C ARG A 65 -7.24 -28.95 22.71
N MET A 66 -8.18 -29.71 22.16
CA MET A 66 -9.50 -29.93 22.75
C MET A 66 -9.40 -30.62 24.12
N GLU A 67 -8.65 -31.74 24.20
CA GLU A 67 -8.47 -32.44 25.47
C GLU A 67 -7.62 -31.62 26.45
N GLY A 68 -6.59 -30.94 25.95
CA GLY A 68 -5.79 -30.01 26.75
C GLY A 68 -6.65 -28.96 27.44
N ALA A 69 -7.50 -28.25 26.69
CA ALA A 69 -8.39 -27.24 27.24
C ALA A 69 -9.48 -27.79 28.17
N ARG A 70 -9.97 -29.01 27.91
CA ARG A 70 -10.93 -29.69 28.78
C ARG A 70 -10.34 -29.98 30.16
N TRP A 71 -9.13 -30.55 30.21
CA TRP A 71 -8.43 -30.81 31.46
C TRP A 71 -8.02 -29.51 32.16
N LEU A 72 -7.66 -28.48 31.40
CA LEU A 72 -7.32 -27.17 31.93
C LEU A 72 -8.52 -26.51 32.64
N ARG A 73 -9.72 -26.56 32.03
CA ARG A 73 -10.96 -26.07 32.67
C ARG A 73 -11.28 -26.83 33.95
N ARG A 74 -11.11 -28.15 33.93
CA ARG A 74 -11.33 -28.98 35.12
C ARG A 74 -10.37 -28.62 36.26
N ALA A 75 -9.08 -28.48 35.96
CA ALA A 75 -8.08 -28.04 36.92
C ALA A 75 -8.36 -26.61 37.46
N ALA A 76 -8.80 -25.70 36.60
CA ALA A 76 -9.16 -24.33 36.99
C ALA A 76 -10.40 -24.29 37.92
N ASN A 77 -11.39 -25.15 37.67
CA ASN A 77 -12.56 -25.33 38.54
C ASN A 77 -12.21 -25.96 39.89
N HIS A 78 -11.12 -26.74 39.95
CA HIS A 78 -10.53 -27.24 41.19
C HIS A 78 -9.46 -26.30 41.76
N GLU A 79 -9.55 -25.00 41.45
CA GLU A 79 -8.73 -23.93 42.04
C GLU A 79 -7.22 -24.01 41.77
N SER A 80 -6.76 -24.71 40.72
CA SER A 80 -5.36 -24.61 40.29
C SER A 80 -5.07 -23.22 39.71
N ALA A 81 -4.22 -22.46 40.39
CA ALA A 81 -3.82 -21.12 39.99
C ALA A 81 -3.08 -21.10 38.63
N GLU A 82 -2.25 -22.11 38.36
CA GLU A 82 -1.54 -22.26 37.09
C GLU A 82 -2.50 -22.61 35.95
N ALA A 83 -3.52 -23.43 36.23
CA ALA A 83 -4.55 -23.74 35.25
C ALA A 83 -5.41 -22.51 34.91
N GLN A 84 -5.79 -21.74 35.93
CA GLN A 84 -6.50 -20.48 35.77
C GLN A 84 -5.68 -19.46 34.96
N ALA A 85 -4.38 -19.33 35.26
CA ALA A 85 -3.48 -18.45 34.52
C ALA A 85 -3.36 -18.86 33.04
N LEU A 86 -3.07 -20.13 32.75
CA LEU A 86 -2.93 -20.59 31.38
C LEU A 86 -4.25 -20.48 30.60
N LEU A 87 -5.38 -20.76 31.25
CA LEU A 87 -6.69 -20.61 30.63
C LEU A 87 -7.01 -19.13 30.33
N ALA A 88 -6.67 -18.22 31.24
CA ALA A 88 -6.77 -16.78 31.02
C ALA A 88 -5.93 -16.34 29.81
N ALA A 89 -4.70 -16.84 29.65
CA ALA A 89 -3.87 -16.56 28.48
C ALA A 89 -4.52 -17.02 27.16
N LEU A 90 -5.15 -18.20 27.14
CA LEU A 90 -5.88 -18.69 25.97
C LEU A 90 -7.07 -17.79 25.62
N TYR A 91 -7.81 -17.29 26.62
CA TYR A 91 -8.91 -16.35 26.39
C TYR A 91 -8.42 -14.99 25.87
N VAL A 92 -7.32 -14.45 26.42
CA VAL A 92 -6.70 -13.20 25.95
C VAL A 92 -6.23 -13.31 24.50
N THR A 93 -5.71 -14.47 24.11
CA THR A 93 -5.18 -14.71 22.76
C THR A 93 -6.25 -15.15 21.75
N GLY A 94 -7.51 -15.36 22.19
CA GLY A 94 -8.59 -15.87 21.32
C GLY A 94 -8.39 -17.33 20.89
N LEU A 95 -7.52 -18.06 21.60
CA LEU A 95 -7.21 -19.47 21.38
C LEU A 95 -7.99 -20.40 22.32
N ALA A 96 -8.93 -19.86 23.09
CA ALA A 96 -9.85 -20.66 23.88
C ALA A 96 -10.81 -21.44 22.94
N PRO A 97 -11.03 -22.74 23.15
CA PRO A 97 -11.95 -23.53 22.33
C PRO A 97 -13.39 -23.11 22.55
N ALA A 98 -14.17 -23.02 21.47
CA ALA A 98 -15.60 -22.72 21.52
C ALA A 98 -16.35 -23.77 22.35
N GLU A 99 -17.37 -23.34 23.10
CA GLU A 99 -18.27 -24.28 23.77
C GLU A 99 -19.03 -25.07 22.70
N ALA A 100 -18.93 -26.40 22.74
CA ALA A 100 -19.81 -27.24 21.96
C ALA A 100 -21.20 -27.15 22.60
N ASP A 101 -22.09 -26.35 22.01
CA ASP A 101 -23.53 -26.56 22.19
C ASP A 101 -23.80 -28.05 21.99
N GLY A 102 -24.44 -28.71 22.95
CA GLY A 102 -24.52 -30.17 23.13
C GLY A 102 -25.20 -31.00 22.03
N LYS A 103 -24.98 -30.70 20.74
CA LYS A 103 -25.30 -31.54 19.59
C LYS A 103 -24.02 -32.22 19.13
N GLY A 104 -24.04 -33.56 19.13
CA GLY A 104 -22.88 -34.43 18.86
C GLY A 104 -22.17 -34.19 17.53
N PRO A 105 -21.02 -34.86 17.30
CA PRO A 105 -20.16 -34.55 16.17
C PRO A 105 -20.80 -35.04 14.86
N GLY A 106 -21.40 -34.12 14.10
CA GLY A 106 -21.66 -34.32 12.68
C GLY A 106 -20.32 -34.28 11.93
N SER A 107 -20.13 -35.22 11.01
CA SER A 107 -18.90 -35.50 10.25
C SER A 107 -18.45 -34.38 9.28
N GLU A 108 -18.90 -33.14 9.45
CA GLU A 108 -18.59 -32.00 8.56
C GLU A 108 -17.59 -31.00 9.17
N ARG A 109 -17.18 -31.14 10.44
CA ARG A 109 -16.32 -30.17 11.15
C ARG A 109 -14.80 -30.38 11.02
N LEU A 110 -14.32 -31.12 10.03
CA LEU A 110 -12.89 -31.47 9.92
C LEU A 110 -11.97 -30.30 9.51
N PHE A 111 -12.53 -29.17 9.06
CA PHE A 111 -11.76 -28.02 8.53
C PHE A 111 -12.21 -26.63 9.05
N GLU A 112 -13.16 -26.55 9.99
CA GLU A 112 -13.53 -25.27 10.62
C GLU A 112 -12.61 -24.97 11.80
N ARG A 113 -12.20 -23.70 11.95
CA ARG A 113 -11.33 -23.27 13.07
C ARG A 113 -12.07 -23.46 14.40
N ASP A 114 -11.59 -24.38 15.24
CA ASP A 114 -12.12 -24.72 16.58
C ASP A 114 -12.04 -23.56 17.64
N PHE A 115 -11.99 -22.29 17.22
CA PHE A 115 -11.68 -21.14 18.09
C PHE A 115 -12.67 -19.99 17.91
N SER A 116 -12.89 -19.23 18.98
CA SER A 116 -13.69 -17.99 18.94
C SER A 116 -13.11 -16.95 17.98
N GLY A 117 -11.80 -17.01 17.68
CA GLY A 117 -11.08 -16.05 16.85
C GLY A 117 -11.02 -14.63 17.43
N LYS A 118 -11.60 -14.42 18.61
CA LYS A 118 -11.74 -13.13 19.29
C LYS A 118 -11.36 -13.26 20.76
N PRO A 119 -10.53 -12.36 21.29
CA PRO A 119 -10.21 -12.32 22.72
C PRO A 119 -11.45 -12.18 23.60
N ASP A 120 -11.53 -12.98 24.67
CA ASP A 120 -12.53 -12.82 25.73
C ASP A 120 -11.87 -12.26 26.99
N PHE A 121 -11.80 -10.93 27.06
CA PHE A 121 -11.24 -10.23 28.21
C PHE A 121 -12.12 -10.29 29.47
N ALA A 122 -13.39 -10.69 29.35
CA ALA A 122 -14.26 -10.82 30.52
C ALA A 122 -13.95 -12.11 31.26
N ALA A 123 -13.95 -13.25 30.55
CA ALA A 123 -13.59 -14.54 31.11
C ALA A 123 -12.12 -14.57 31.56
N ALA A 124 -11.21 -13.97 30.77
CA ALA A 124 -9.80 -13.91 31.14
C ALA A 124 -9.55 -13.11 32.42
N LEU A 125 -10.28 -12.01 32.65
CA LEU A 125 -10.07 -11.15 33.81
C LEU A 125 -10.39 -11.90 35.11
N ASP A 126 -11.53 -12.61 35.18
CA ASP A 126 -11.92 -13.35 36.39
C ASP A 126 -10.88 -14.44 36.74
N LEU A 127 -10.47 -15.21 35.74
CA LEU A 127 -9.47 -16.26 35.91
C LEU A 127 -8.09 -15.70 36.28
N ALA A 128 -7.64 -14.63 35.62
CA ALA A 128 -6.36 -13.99 35.92
C ALA A 128 -6.34 -13.37 37.32
N THR A 129 -7.44 -12.78 37.78
CA THR A 129 -7.57 -12.25 39.14
C THR A 129 -7.43 -13.36 40.18
N LYS A 130 -8.20 -14.45 40.03
CA LYS A 130 -8.12 -15.60 40.94
C LYS A 130 -6.71 -16.20 40.99
N ALA A 131 -6.08 -16.39 39.83
CA ALA A 131 -4.72 -16.90 39.74
C ALA A 131 -3.70 -15.96 40.40
N ALA A 132 -3.84 -14.64 40.17
CA ALA A 132 -2.92 -13.64 40.70
C ALA A 132 -3.00 -13.53 42.23
N GLU A 133 -4.22 -13.55 42.78
CA GLU A 133 -4.50 -13.53 44.22
C GLU A 133 -4.04 -14.83 44.91
N ALA A 134 -4.15 -15.97 44.22
CA ALA A 134 -3.59 -17.26 44.66
C ALA A 134 -2.06 -17.34 44.59
N GLY A 135 -1.38 -16.28 44.09
CA GLY A 135 0.08 -16.18 44.07
C GLY A 135 0.75 -16.70 42.79
N SER A 136 -0.01 -17.03 41.74
CA SER A 136 0.57 -17.43 40.45
C SER A 136 1.31 -16.27 39.79
N ALA A 137 2.63 -16.37 39.63
CA ALA A 137 3.43 -15.34 38.97
C ALA A 137 2.97 -15.08 37.53
N THR A 138 2.63 -16.15 36.79
CA THR A 138 2.05 -16.04 35.44
C THR A 138 0.66 -15.40 35.47
N GLY A 139 -0.18 -15.75 36.45
CA GLY A 139 -1.49 -15.12 36.64
C GLY A 139 -1.38 -13.61 36.89
N GLN A 140 -0.41 -13.19 37.70
CA GLN A 140 -0.10 -11.78 37.97
C GLN A 140 0.35 -11.04 36.70
N ALA A 141 1.21 -11.65 35.88
CA ALA A 141 1.63 -11.06 34.60
C ALA A 141 0.46 -10.90 33.62
N ILE A 142 -0.41 -11.91 33.50
CA ILE A 142 -1.58 -11.87 32.62
C ILE A 142 -2.60 -10.83 33.09
N LEU A 143 -2.85 -10.74 34.41
CA LEU A 143 -3.70 -9.71 34.97
C LEU A 143 -3.15 -8.31 34.67
N GLY A 144 -1.85 -8.11 34.87
CA GLY A 144 -1.16 -6.87 34.49
C GLY A 144 -1.33 -6.53 33.00
N TYR A 145 -1.29 -7.55 32.12
CA TYR A 145 -1.54 -7.38 30.69
C TYR A 145 -2.97 -6.94 30.39
N ILE A 146 -3.97 -7.59 31.00
CA ILE A 146 -5.38 -7.24 30.80
C ILE A 146 -5.66 -5.81 31.26
N LEU A 147 -5.13 -5.43 32.42
CA LEU A 147 -5.26 -4.07 32.97
C LEU A 147 -4.48 -3.02 32.15
N THR A 148 -3.50 -3.43 31.35
CA THR A 148 -2.75 -2.56 30.45
C THR A 148 -3.43 -2.41 29.08
N SER A 149 -3.73 -3.54 28.42
CA SER A 149 -4.07 -3.61 26.99
C SER A 149 -5.52 -3.99 26.71
N GLY A 150 -6.26 -4.43 27.73
CA GLY A 150 -7.66 -4.87 27.59
C GLY A 150 -8.62 -3.73 27.19
N PRO A 151 -9.93 -4.00 27.17
CA PRO A 151 -10.95 -3.00 26.86
C PRO A 151 -10.84 -1.77 27.78
N LYS A 152 -11.06 -0.56 27.25
CA LYS A 152 -10.91 0.72 27.99
C LYS A 152 -11.50 0.70 29.43
N PRO A 153 -12.71 0.16 29.67
CA PRO A 153 -13.29 0.14 31.03
C PRO A 153 -12.55 -0.72 32.05
N LYS A 154 -11.70 -1.65 31.58
CA LYS A 154 -10.92 -2.58 32.42
C LYS A 154 -9.47 -2.12 32.60
N ARG A 155 -9.07 -1.00 32.00
CA ARG A 155 -7.68 -0.54 32.06
C ARG A 155 -7.40 0.18 33.37
N ASP A 156 -6.32 -0.22 34.02
CA ASP A 156 -5.77 0.41 35.22
C ASP A 156 -4.25 0.24 35.19
N ALA A 157 -3.54 1.33 34.87
CA ALA A 157 -2.09 1.30 34.68
C ALA A 157 -1.33 1.11 36.00
N ASP A 158 -1.88 1.59 37.12
CA ASP A 158 -1.22 1.51 38.42
C ASP A 158 -1.40 0.14 39.05
N ALA A 159 -2.62 -0.41 38.98
CA ALA A 159 -2.87 -1.81 39.35
C ALA A 159 -2.06 -2.76 38.46
N ALA A 160 -1.98 -2.50 37.14
CA ALA A 160 -1.14 -3.29 36.24
C ALA A 160 0.33 -3.29 36.67
N HIS A 161 0.88 -2.11 36.98
CA HIS A 161 2.26 -1.96 37.44
C HIS A 161 2.53 -2.78 38.72
N HIS A 162 1.63 -2.71 39.70
CA HIS A 162 1.74 -3.46 40.94
C HIS A 162 1.77 -4.98 40.71
N TRP A 163 0.92 -5.49 39.83
CA TRP A 163 0.90 -6.92 39.49
C TRP A 163 2.13 -7.36 38.72
N TYR A 164 2.64 -6.53 37.80
CA TYR A 164 3.91 -6.82 37.14
C TYR A 164 5.09 -6.84 38.13
N GLU A 165 5.11 -5.94 39.11
CA GLU A 165 6.18 -5.93 40.12
C GLU A 165 6.17 -7.22 40.95
N LYS A 166 5.00 -7.67 41.42
CA LYS A 166 4.86 -8.97 42.10
C LYS A 166 5.30 -10.15 41.23
N SER A 167 4.89 -10.17 39.97
CA SER A 167 5.23 -11.23 39.03
C SER A 167 6.73 -11.28 38.73
N ALA A 168 7.36 -10.12 38.53
CA ALA A 168 8.79 -9.99 38.32
C ALA A 168 9.59 -10.39 39.57
N LEU A 169 9.13 -10.05 40.78
CA LEU A 169 9.75 -10.50 42.03
C LEU A 169 9.71 -12.03 42.19
N ALA A 170 8.67 -12.67 41.69
CA ALA A 170 8.55 -14.12 41.65
C ALA A 170 9.37 -14.79 40.52
N GLY A 171 10.11 -14.01 39.72
CA GLY A 171 10.99 -14.52 38.67
C GLY A 171 10.28 -14.90 37.36
N CYS A 172 9.02 -14.46 37.16
CA CYS A 172 8.30 -14.71 35.92
C CYS A 172 8.80 -13.79 34.80
N ALA A 173 9.15 -14.39 33.66
CA ALA A 173 9.73 -13.68 32.52
C ALA A 173 8.74 -12.67 31.91
N GLU A 174 7.47 -13.05 31.78
CA GLU A 174 6.39 -12.18 31.31
C GLU A 174 6.13 -11.02 32.29
N GLY A 175 6.29 -11.28 33.59
CA GLY A 175 6.25 -10.27 34.65
C GLY A 175 7.36 -9.23 34.52
N CYS A 176 8.60 -9.68 34.36
CA CYS A 176 9.76 -8.82 34.11
C CYS A 176 9.57 -7.95 32.86
N LEU A 177 9.17 -8.55 31.73
CA LEU A 177 8.90 -7.80 30.51
C LEU A 177 7.75 -6.79 30.68
N GLY A 178 6.66 -7.21 31.34
CA GLY A 178 5.52 -6.33 31.63
C GLY A 178 5.89 -5.15 32.53
N LEU A 179 6.74 -5.37 33.54
CA LEU A 179 7.25 -4.34 34.43
C LEU A 179 8.11 -3.33 33.65
N ALA A 180 9.04 -3.81 32.82
CA ALA A 180 9.87 -2.96 31.97
C ALA A 180 9.02 -2.06 31.06
N LEU A 181 8.00 -2.63 30.40
CA LEU A 181 7.08 -1.87 29.53
C LEU A 181 6.18 -0.91 30.31
N SER A 182 5.84 -1.23 31.56
CA SER A 182 5.10 -0.32 32.45
C SER A 182 5.95 0.87 32.87
N LEU A 183 7.20 0.63 33.28
CA LEU A 183 8.17 1.69 33.61
C LEU A 183 8.45 2.60 32.40
N ALA A 184 8.66 2.01 31.21
CA ALA A 184 8.90 2.77 29.98
C ALA A 184 7.74 3.73 29.66
N ARG A 185 6.48 3.30 29.84
CA ARG A 185 5.30 4.15 29.64
C ARG A 185 5.18 5.31 30.63
N ARG A 186 5.73 5.15 31.84
CA ARG A 186 5.80 6.22 32.85
C ARG A 186 6.88 7.25 32.56
N GLY A 187 7.85 6.93 31.69
CA GLY A 187 8.76 7.89 31.06
C GLY A 187 9.80 8.53 31.98
N LYS A 188 10.02 8.00 33.19
CA LYS A 188 11.02 8.55 34.12
C LYS A 188 12.43 8.18 33.69
N ARG A 189 13.35 9.15 33.66
CA ARG A 189 14.75 8.92 33.24
C ARG A 189 15.52 8.03 34.21
N GLU A 190 15.20 8.11 35.50
CA GLU A 190 15.80 7.27 36.55
C GLU A 190 15.53 5.76 36.36
N ASP A 191 14.41 5.41 35.72
CA ASP A 191 14.01 4.02 35.52
C ASP A 191 14.77 3.32 34.38
N ARG A 192 15.61 4.03 33.61
CA ARG A 192 16.29 3.47 32.42
C ARG A 192 17.12 2.22 32.72
N ILE A 193 17.87 2.23 33.82
CA ILE A 193 18.69 1.08 34.23
C ILE A 193 17.78 -0.07 34.67
N ARG A 194 16.77 0.22 35.50
CA ARG A 194 15.79 -0.78 35.94
C ARG A 194 15.04 -1.42 34.76
N ILE A 195 14.66 -0.63 33.76
CA ILE A 195 14.03 -1.14 32.53
C ILE A 195 14.97 -2.13 31.84
N ALA A 196 16.24 -1.78 31.66
CA ALA A 196 17.22 -2.66 31.03
C ALA A 196 17.44 -3.96 31.82
N ASP A 197 17.52 -3.88 33.15
CA ASP A 197 17.70 -5.05 34.00
C ASP A 197 16.51 -6.01 33.91
N GLU A 198 15.28 -5.50 33.94
CA GLU A 198 14.09 -6.32 33.80
C GLU A 198 13.96 -6.94 32.40
N VAL A 199 14.34 -6.21 31.34
CA VAL A 199 14.40 -6.76 29.97
C VAL A 199 15.48 -7.86 29.88
N ARG A 200 16.65 -7.67 30.50
CA ARG A 200 17.72 -8.68 30.56
C ARG A 200 17.22 -9.96 31.24
N ARG A 201 16.60 -9.83 32.42
CA ARG A 201 16.02 -10.98 33.15
C ARG A 201 15.00 -11.76 32.30
N ALA A 202 14.13 -11.05 31.59
CA ALA A 202 13.16 -11.67 30.69
C ALA A 202 13.83 -12.35 29.47
N ALA A 203 14.90 -11.75 28.93
CA ALA A 203 15.65 -12.31 27.81
C ALA A 203 16.44 -13.57 28.21
N ASP A 204 17.07 -13.56 29.38
CA ASP A 204 17.81 -14.69 29.95
C ASP A 204 16.86 -15.87 30.25
N ALA A 205 15.61 -15.58 30.61
CA ALA A 205 14.54 -16.57 30.72
C ALA A 205 14.00 -17.08 29.37
N GLY A 206 14.54 -16.59 28.25
CA GLY A 206 14.33 -17.14 26.92
C GLY A 206 13.27 -16.44 26.07
N LEU A 207 12.63 -15.36 26.54
CA LEU A 207 11.59 -14.66 25.79
C LEU A 207 12.17 -13.93 24.55
N PRO A 208 11.78 -14.32 23.31
CA PRO A 208 12.32 -13.72 22.09
C PRO A 208 12.10 -12.20 22.01
N THR A 209 10.91 -11.74 22.43
CA THR A 209 10.56 -10.31 22.45
C THR A 209 11.48 -9.53 23.40
N ALA A 210 11.83 -10.10 24.56
CA ALA A 210 12.74 -9.47 25.50
C ALA A 210 14.18 -9.46 24.94
N THR A 211 14.63 -10.55 24.31
CA THR A 211 15.93 -10.59 23.62
C THR A 211 16.03 -9.50 22.55
N TYR A 212 14.97 -9.29 21.76
CA TYR A 212 14.91 -8.21 20.78
C TYR A 212 14.94 -6.82 21.42
N LEU A 213 14.14 -6.57 22.45
CA LEU A 213 14.15 -5.27 23.13
C LEU A 213 15.52 -4.98 23.75
N LEU A 214 16.18 -6.00 24.27
CA LEU A 214 17.53 -5.89 24.80
C LEU A 214 18.54 -5.51 23.71
N ALA A 215 18.41 -6.09 22.52
CA ALA A 215 19.20 -5.70 21.36
C ALA A 215 19.03 -4.21 21.05
N VAL A 216 17.78 -3.71 21.04
CA VAL A 216 17.46 -2.28 20.83
C VAL A 216 18.10 -1.41 21.90
N LEU A 217 17.98 -1.78 23.18
CA LEU A 217 18.58 -1.04 24.30
C LEU A 217 20.11 -1.00 24.18
N THR A 218 20.73 -2.13 23.85
CA THR A 218 22.19 -2.26 23.70
C THR A 218 22.72 -1.52 22.47
N GLU A 219 21.98 -1.50 21.35
CA GLU A 219 22.34 -0.74 20.16
C GLU A 219 22.40 0.78 20.43
N HIS A 220 21.46 1.29 21.23
CA HIS A 220 21.30 2.72 21.50
C HIS A 220 21.93 3.18 22.83
N GLY A 221 22.41 2.26 23.67
CA GLY A 221 22.96 2.58 24.99
C GLY A 221 21.90 3.07 25.99
N LEU A 222 20.68 2.50 25.93
CA LEU A 222 19.55 2.91 26.77
C LEU A 222 19.52 2.08 28.05
N GLY A 223 20.07 2.62 29.14
CA GLY A 223 20.14 1.92 30.43
C GLY A 223 21.21 0.82 30.49
N VAL A 224 21.92 0.60 29.38
CA VAL A 224 23.05 -0.32 29.23
C VAL A 224 24.19 0.38 28.49
N VAL A 225 25.40 -0.17 28.58
CA VAL A 225 26.52 0.27 27.74
C VAL A 225 26.18 -0.02 26.28
N ARG A 226 26.44 0.95 25.40
CA ARG A 226 26.26 0.80 23.96
C ARG A 226 27.26 -0.21 23.42
N ASP A 227 26.76 -1.27 22.78
CA ASP A 227 27.57 -2.32 22.16
C ASP A 227 26.90 -2.85 20.89
N ILE A 228 27.43 -2.47 19.73
CA ILE A 228 26.86 -2.82 18.43
C ILE A 228 27.00 -4.32 18.15
N THR A 229 28.11 -4.94 18.54
CA THR A 229 28.38 -6.36 18.32
C THR A 229 27.45 -7.21 19.16
N ALA A 230 27.29 -6.88 20.45
CA ALA A 230 26.36 -7.57 21.33
C ALA A 230 24.91 -7.39 20.87
N ALA A 231 24.54 -6.18 20.40
CA ALA A 231 23.21 -5.94 19.85
C ALA A 231 22.93 -6.82 18.62
N ALA A 232 23.87 -6.93 17.68
CA ALA A 232 23.75 -7.79 16.51
C ALA A 232 23.52 -9.27 16.89
N GLN A 233 24.27 -9.78 17.87
CA GLN A 233 24.08 -11.15 18.38
C GLN A 233 22.70 -11.36 19.01
N LEU A 234 22.19 -10.37 19.75
CA LEU A 234 20.85 -10.43 20.34
C LEU A 234 19.75 -10.39 19.27
N TYR A 235 19.90 -9.55 18.23
CA TYR A 235 18.96 -9.57 17.09
C TYR A 235 18.97 -10.92 16.37
N GLN A 236 20.14 -11.49 16.12
CA GLN A 236 20.28 -12.83 15.54
C GLN A 236 19.56 -13.88 16.40
N ALA A 237 19.82 -13.92 17.71
CA ALA A 237 19.21 -14.88 18.61
C ALA A 237 17.67 -14.75 18.66
N ALA A 238 17.14 -13.53 18.62
CA ALA A 238 15.70 -13.30 18.55
C ALA A 238 15.10 -13.68 17.17
N ALA A 239 15.83 -13.43 16.08
CA ALA A 239 15.41 -13.76 14.71
C ALA A 239 15.36 -15.28 14.47
N GLU A 240 16.32 -16.03 15.00
CA GLU A 240 16.37 -17.49 14.97
C GLU A 240 15.22 -18.14 15.74
N LYS A 241 14.75 -17.49 16.81
CA LYS A 241 13.54 -17.89 17.55
C LYS A 241 12.23 -17.52 16.82
N GLY A 242 12.31 -17.00 15.60
CA GLY A 242 11.15 -16.73 14.76
C GLY A 242 10.47 -15.38 14.99
N LEU A 243 11.09 -14.44 15.73
CA LEU A 243 10.46 -13.14 16.00
C LEU A 243 10.48 -12.25 14.75
N PRO A 244 9.32 -11.87 14.16
CA PRO A 244 9.29 -11.15 12.89
C PRO A 244 9.99 -9.79 12.93
N SER A 245 9.89 -9.06 14.05
CA SER A 245 10.56 -7.76 14.22
C SER A 245 12.08 -7.88 14.25
N ALA A 246 12.62 -8.95 14.86
CA ALA A 246 14.06 -9.21 14.86
C ALA A 246 14.56 -9.63 13.48
N GLN A 247 13.83 -10.52 12.80
CA GLN A 247 14.13 -10.93 11.43
C GLN A 247 14.15 -9.73 10.48
N PHE A 248 13.18 -8.82 10.61
CA PHE A 248 13.14 -7.59 9.82
C PHE A 248 14.34 -6.68 10.13
N ARG A 249 14.62 -6.39 11.41
CA ARG A 249 15.73 -5.49 11.79
C ARG A 249 17.08 -6.05 11.35
N LEU A 250 17.30 -7.34 11.53
CA LEU A 250 18.51 -8.02 11.08
C LEU A 250 18.62 -8.03 9.54
N GLY A 251 17.53 -8.34 8.84
CA GLY A 251 17.48 -8.33 7.38
C GLY A 251 17.84 -6.96 6.81
N LEU A 252 17.27 -5.89 7.36
CA LEU A 252 17.58 -4.52 7.00
C LEU A 252 19.04 -4.17 7.29
N ALA A 253 19.55 -4.54 8.47
CA ALA A 253 20.92 -4.30 8.86
C ALA A 253 21.96 -4.95 7.92
N LEU A 254 21.70 -6.17 7.47
CA LEU A 254 22.52 -6.89 6.50
C LEU A 254 22.51 -6.22 5.11
N ILE A 255 21.37 -5.64 4.71
CA ILE A 255 21.24 -4.92 3.44
C ILE A 255 21.91 -3.54 3.48
N GLU A 256 21.84 -2.83 4.60
CA GLU A 256 22.38 -1.47 4.73
C GLU A 256 23.87 -1.45 5.12
N GLY A 257 24.38 -2.49 5.78
CA GLY A 257 25.80 -2.63 6.12
C GLY A 257 26.30 -1.80 7.31
N GLY A 258 25.46 -1.55 8.32
CA GLY A 258 25.81 -0.72 9.49
C GLY A 258 25.98 -1.46 10.81
N LEU A 259 25.03 -2.33 11.16
CA LEU A 259 25.01 -3.08 12.42
C LEU A 259 25.77 -4.40 12.33
N VAL A 260 25.86 -4.95 11.12
CA VAL A 260 26.54 -6.19 10.74
C VAL A 260 27.18 -5.97 9.38
N ASP A 261 28.10 -6.87 9.01
CA ASP A 261 28.72 -6.83 7.69
C ASP A 261 27.66 -6.87 6.59
N HIS A 262 27.89 -6.07 5.55
CA HIS A 262 26.97 -5.92 4.43
C HIS A 262 26.86 -7.23 3.64
N ASP A 263 25.69 -7.88 3.73
CA ASP A 263 25.31 -9.08 2.99
C ASP A 263 23.82 -8.99 2.59
N PRO A 264 23.53 -8.33 1.45
CA PRO A 264 22.16 -8.16 0.98
C PRO A 264 21.42 -9.47 0.69
N ALA A 265 22.15 -10.54 0.36
CA ALA A 265 21.53 -11.83 0.05
C ALA A 265 21.02 -12.50 1.34
N ALA A 266 21.86 -12.55 2.38
CA ALA A 266 21.41 -13.00 3.71
C ALA A 266 20.32 -12.09 4.28
N GLY A 267 20.44 -10.77 4.07
CA GLY A 267 19.45 -9.80 4.52
C GLY A 267 18.07 -10.02 3.89
N GLU A 268 18.03 -10.29 2.58
CA GLU A 268 16.79 -10.61 1.87
C GLU A 268 16.14 -11.90 2.40
N VAL A 269 16.92 -12.94 2.70
CA VAL A 269 16.39 -14.18 3.30
C VAL A 269 15.68 -13.89 4.62
N TRP A 270 16.26 -13.05 5.48
CA TRP A 270 15.63 -12.65 6.74
C TRP A 270 14.40 -11.78 6.53
N MET A 271 14.42 -10.86 5.58
CA MET A 271 13.23 -10.06 5.23
C MET A 271 12.09 -10.96 4.73
N ARG A 272 12.37 -11.94 3.88
CA ARG A 272 11.33 -12.88 3.39
C ARG A 272 10.73 -13.67 4.54
N ARG A 273 11.56 -14.15 5.49
CA ARG A 273 11.08 -14.83 6.71
C ARG A 273 10.20 -13.91 7.54
N ALA A 274 10.64 -12.68 7.77
CA ALA A 274 9.87 -11.68 8.54
C ALA A 274 8.51 -11.41 7.90
N ALA A 275 8.49 -11.19 6.58
CA ALA A 275 7.29 -10.92 5.81
C ALA A 275 6.32 -12.11 5.82
N LEU A 276 6.82 -13.34 5.64
CA LEU A 276 6.02 -14.56 5.76
C LEU A 276 5.48 -14.79 7.18
N ALA A 277 6.19 -14.29 8.20
CA ALA A 277 5.76 -14.31 9.58
C ALA A 277 4.85 -13.12 9.98
N GLY A 278 4.40 -12.32 9.00
CA GLY A 278 3.44 -11.24 9.19
C GLY A 278 4.03 -9.85 9.43
N ASN A 279 5.34 -9.66 9.24
CA ASN A 279 5.94 -8.33 9.28
C ASN A 279 5.57 -7.53 8.01
N ILE A 280 4.71 -6.53 8.19
CA ILE A 280 4.15 -5.73 7.10
C ILE A 280 5.23 -4.89 6.41
N GLU A 281 6.13 -4.27 7.18
CA GLU A 281 7.23 -3.45 6.66
C GLU A 281 8.19 -4.28 5.81
N ALA A 282 8.54 -5.48 6.27
CA ALA A 282 9.38 -6.40 5.50
C ALA A 282 8.76 -6.73 4.14
N ALA A 283 7.45 -6.99 4.08
CA ALA A 283 6.74 -7.25 2.85
C ALA A 283 6.74 -6.01 1.92
N SER A 284 6.46 -4.83 2.47
CA SER A 284 6.46 -3.58 1.71
C SER A 284 7.84 -3.27 1.10
N LEU A 285 8.91 -3.34 1.90
CA LEU A 285 10.28 -3.09 1.44
C LEU A 285 10.79 -4.14 0.45
N LEU A 286 10.39 -5.41 0.59
CA LEU A 286 10.69 -6.42 -0.43
C LEU A 286 10.03 -6.06 -1.77
N GLY A 287 8.75 -5.63 -1.73
CA GLY A 287 8.06 -5.12 -2.92
C GLY A 287 8.82 -4.00 -3.61
N ASP A 288 9.23 -2.99 -2.84
CA ASP A 288 10.02 -1.86 -3.35
C ASP A 288 11.37 -2.28 -3.93
N ARG A 289 12.03 -3.25 -3.29
CA ARG A 289 13.31 -3.76 -3.74
C ARG A 289 13.18 -4.45 -5.10
N TYR A 290 12.21 -5.35 -5.26
CA TYR A 290 11.98 -6.02 -6.55
C TYR A 290 11.55 -5.06 -7.64
N ALA A 291 10.69 -4.09 -7.33
CA ALA A 291 10.28 -3.06 -8.28
C ALA A 291 11.45 -2.18 -8.78
N LYS A 292 12.55 -2.11 -8.02
CA LYS A 292 13.78 -1.34 -8.34
C LYS A 292 14.94 -2.20 -8.87
N THR A 293 14.77 -3.52 -9.00
CA THR A 293 15.79 -4.38 -9.63
C THR A 293 16.03 -3.99 -11.09
N GLN A 294 17.15 -4.43 -11.67
CA GLN A 294 17.48 -4.14 -13.06
C GLN A 294 17.81 -5.44 -13.82
N PRO A 295 16.89 -5.95 -14.66
CA PRO A 295 15.54 -5.42 -14.93
C PRO A 295 14.58 -5.60 -13.73
N PRO A 296 13.51 -4.78 -13.60
CA PRO A 296 12.55 -4.91 -12.51
C PRO A 296 11.81 -6.25 -12.53
N ASP A 297 11.65 -6.86 -11.35
CA ASP A 297 10.81 -8.04 -11.14
C ASP A 297 9.46 -7.63 -10.54
N TYR A 298 8.57 -7.15 -11.39
CA TYR A 298 7.24 -6.70 -10.96
C TYR A 298 6.33 -7.84 -10.48
N ALA A 299 6.58 -9.09 -10.89
CA ALA A 299 5.78 -10.24 -10.47
C ALA A 299 6.06 -10.59 -9.01
N GLU A 300 7.34 -10.62 -8.62
CA GLU A 300 7.72 -10.81 -7.23
C GLU A 300 7.32 -9.58 -6.39
N ALA A 301 7.49 -8.37 -6.91
CA ALA A 301 7.04 -7.14 -6.24
C ALA A 301 5.53 -7.18 -5.92
N ALA A 302 4.69 -7.55 -6.89
CA ALA A 302 3.24 -7.68 -6.70
C ALA A 302 2.89 -8.69 -5.60
N THR A 303 3.63 -9.79 -5.50
CA THR A 303 3.42 -10.81 -4.46
C THR A 303 3.65 -10.24 -3.05
N TRP A 304 4.72 -9.46 -2.88
CA TRP A 304 5.04 -8.85 -1.58
C TRP A 304 4.13 -7.67 -1.25
N TYR A 305 3.84 -6.81 -2.22
CA TYR A 305 2.89 -5.72 -2.03
C TYR A 305 1.49 -6.24 -1.68
N ARG A 306 1.03 -7.34 -2.27
CA ARG A 306 -0.27 -7.96 -1.92
C ARG A 306 -0.32 -8.34 -0.44
N ARG A 307 0.71 -9.00 0.08
CA ARG A 307 0.78 -9.35 1.52
C ARG A 307 0.72 -8.12 2.42
N ALA A 308 1.45 -7.07 2.08
CA ALA A 308 1.44 -5.82 2.85
C ALA A 308 0.09 -5.10 2.76
N ALA A 309 -0.51 -5.05 1.56
CA ALA A 309 -1.81 -4.42 1.30
C ALA A 309 -2.95 -5.14 2.02
N GLU A 310 -2.98 -6.47 2.02
CA GLU A 310 -3.95 -7.30 2.78
C GLU A 310 -3.85 -7.06 4.29
N ALA A 311 -2.66 -6.68 4.79
CA ALA A 311 -2.44 -6.28 6.18
C ALA A 311 -2.70 -4.78 6.45
N GLY A 312 -3.22 -4.03 5.47
CA GLY A 312 -3.59 -2.63 5.61
C GLY A 312 -2.50 -1.60 5.28
N HIS A 313 -1.37 -2.02 4.69
CA HIS A 313 -0.31 -1.10 4.31
C HIS A 313 -0.69 -0.29 3.06
N GLN A 314 -0.89 1.01 3.25
CA GLN A 314 -1.45 1.89 2.21
C GLN A 314 -0.52 2.09 1.02
N ALA A 315 0.77 2.39 1.25
CA ALA A 315 1.70 2.63 0.13
C ALA A 315 1.89 1.37 -0.75
N ALA A 316 2.00 0.19 -0.13
CA ALA A 316 1.99 -1.09 -0.84
C ALA A 316 0.68 -1.34 -1.61
N ALA A 317 -0.49 -1.00 -1.05
CA ALA A 317 -1.76 -1.10 -1.77
C ALA A 317 -1.78 -0.19 -3.01
N ARG A 318 -1.32 1.06 -2.89
CA ARG A 318 -1.14 1.98 -4.03
C ARG A 318 -0.16 1.43 -5.08
N ALA A 319 0.99 0.92 -4.64
CA ALA A 319 2.00 0.35 -5.54
C ALA A 319 1.45 -0.87 -6.28
N LEU A 320 0.77 -1.78 -5.59
CA LEU A 320 0.11 -2.92 -6.21
C LEU A 320 -0.97 -2.49 -7.21
N ALA A 321 -1.75 -1.46 -6.88
CA ALA A 321 -2.74 -0.92 -7.80
C ALA A 321 -2.10 -0.43 -9.10
N SER A 322 -0.96 0.28 -9.02
CA SER A 322 -0.21 0.71 -10.20
C SER A 322 0.22 -0.47 -11.07
N LEU A 323 0.65 -1.59 -10.46
CA LEU A 323 0.99 -2.81 -11.20
C LEU A 323 -0.21 -3.39 -11.95
N TYR A 324 -1.39 -3.44 -11.33
CA TYR A 324 -2.63 -3.88 -11.99
C TYR A 324 -3.10 -2.92 -13.09
N LEU A 325 -3.01 -1.61 -12.87
CA LEU A 325 -3.42 -0.60 -13.87
C LEU A 325 -2.53 -0.63 -15.11
N THR A 326 -1.24 -0.90 -14.94
CA THR A 326 -0.24 -0.93 -16.03
C THR A 326 -0.07 -2.31 -16.64
N GLY A 327 -0.49 -3.39 -15.97
CA GLY A 327 -0.23 -4.77 -16.39
C GLY A 327 1.24 -5.19 -16.19
N ASN A 328 1.98 -4.51 -15.31
CA ASN A 328 3.39 -4.82 -15.04
C ASN A 328 3.49 -5.94 -14.01
N GLY A 329 3.99 -7.11 -14.42
CA GLY A 329 4.18 -8.27 -13.54
C GLY A 329 2.90 -9.00 -13.13
N VAL A 330 1.72 -8.45 -13.49
CA VAL A 330 0.39 -9.03 -13.28
C VAL A 330 -0.46 -8.78 -14.52
N ALA A 331 -1.53 -9.55 -14.72
CA ALA A 331 -2.50 -9.25 -15.76
C ALA A 331 -3.13 -7.86 -15.49
N GLN A 332 -3.29 -7.06 -16.54
CA GLN A 332 -3.91 -5.74 -16.41
C GLN A 332 -5.35 -5.90 -15.92
N ASP A 333 -5.68 -5.23 -14.82
CA ASP A 333 -6.99 -5.26 -14.19
C ASP A 333 -7.31 -3.88 -13.59
N VAL A 334 -8.16 -3.13 -14.30
CA VAL A 334 -8.52 -1.78 -13.89
C VAL A 334 -9.43 -1.77 -12.67
N GLU A 335 -10.29 -2.79 -12.52
CA GLU A 335 -11.23 -2.88 -11.39
C GLU A 335 -10.48 -3.20 -10.10
N GLU A 336 -9.56 -4.17 -10.13
CA GLU A 336 -8.73 -4.50 -8.98
C GLU A 336 -7.77 -3.36 -8.61
N GLY A 337 -7.19 -2.68 -9.63
CA GLY A 337 -6.41 -1.47 -9.42
C GLY A 337 -7.23 -0.37 -8.71
N ALA A 338 -8.46 -0.10 -9.17
CA ALA A 338 -9.34 0.88 -8.55
C ALA A 338 -9.71 0.50 -7.11
N ARG A 339 -10.01 -0.79 -6.85
CA ARG A 339 -10.33 -1.30 -5.51
C ARG A 339 -9.19 -1.09 -4.52
N LEU A 340 -7.95 -1.37 -4.94
CA LEU A 340 -6.76 -1.18 -4.12
C LEU A 340 -6.45 0.30 -3.87
N LEU A 341 -6.59 1.15 -4.89
CA LEU A 341 -6.46 2.59 -4.74
C LEU A 341 -7.50 3.15 -3.74
N ARG A 342 -8.75 2.70 -3.82
CA ARG A 342 -9.81 3.07 -2.88
C ARG A 342 -9.48 2.68 -1.46
N ALA A 343 -9.08 1.43 -1.23
CA ALA A 343 -8.69 0.97 0.11
C ALA A 343 -7.52 1.79 0.68
N SER A 344 -6.54 2.16 -0.14
CA SER A 344 -5.42 3.03 0.25
C SER A 344 -5.89 4.46 0.55
N ALA A 345 -6.74 5.03 -0.31
CA ALA A 345 -7.28 6.38 -0.20
C ALA A 345 -8.18 6.57 1.02
N ASP A 346 -9.05 5.60 1.32
CA ASP A 346 -9.90 5.56 2.52
C ASP A 346 -9.05 5.45 3.80
N GLY A 347 -7.87 4.86 3.71
CA GLY A 347 -6.85 4.86 4.77
C GLY A 347 -6.19 6.22 5.00
N GLY A 348 -6.39 7.21 4.12
CA GLY A 348 -5.78 8.54 4.20
C GLY A 348 -4.52 8.73 3.36
N ASN A 349 -4.19 7.81 2.45
CA ASN A 349 -3.07 8.00 1.54
C ASN A 349 -3.42 9.01 0.44
N GLN A 350 -2.82 10.20 0.53
CA GLN A 350 -3.07 11.31 -0.39
C GLN A 350 -2.69 10.99 -1.84
N GLU A 351 -1.59 10.27 -2.06
CA GLU A 351 -1.16 9.93 -3.42
C GLU A 351 -2.14 8.93 -4.07
N ALA A 352 -2.70 8.00 -3.29
CA ALA A 352 -3.74 7.09 -3.76
C ALA A 352 -5.07 7.82 -4.04
N GLN A 353 -5.41 8.86 -3.27
CA GLN A 353 -6.56 9.73 -3.57
C GLN A 353 -6.39 10.42 -4.93
N ILE A 354 -5.19 10.93 -5.22
CA ILE A 354 -4.86 11.54 -6.51
C ILE A 354 -4.92 10.52 -7.65
N ASP A 355 -4.31 9.34 -7.47
CA ASP A 355 -4.29 8.30 -8.50
C ASP A 355 -5.70 7.76 -8.80
N LEU A 356 -6.54 7.56 -7.76
CA LEU A 356 -7.94 7.16 -7.93
C LEU A 356 -8.73 8.23 -8.68
N ALA A 357 -8.52 9.50 -8.34
CA ALA A 357 -9.17 10.59 -9.02
C ALA A 357 -8.78 10.70 -10.50
N ASN A 358 -7.49 10.54 -10.81
CA ASN A 358 -7.01 10.51 -12.19
C ASN A 358 -7.63 9.35 -12.98
N LEU A 359 -7.71 8.17 -12.35
CA LEU A 359 -8.38 7.01 -12.94
C LEU A 359 -9.84 7.31 -13.28
N ILE A 360 -10.56 7.96 -12.36
CA ILE A 360 -11.97 8.31 -12.53
C ILE A 360 -12.18 9.42 -13.58
N LEU A 361 -11.31 10.43 -13.59
CA LEU A 361 -11.34 11.50 -14.59
C LEU A 361 -11.04 11.00 -16.01
N GLY A 362 -10.31 9.88 -16.11
CA GLY A 362 -10.06 9.11 -17.34
C GLY A 362 -11.18 8.14 -17.71
N GLY A 363 -12.24 8.02 -16.90
CA GLY A 363 -13.40 7.16 -17.16
C GLY A 363 -13.36 5.79 -16.47
N GLY A 364 -12.33 5.49 -15.67
CA GLY A 364 -12.25 4.28 -14.84
C GLY A 364 -12.94 4.43 -13.48
N GLY A 365 -12.77 3.41 -12.63
CA GLY A 365 -13.35 3.37 -11.27
C GLY A 365 -14.86 3.08 -11.23
N GLU A 366 -15.40 2.92 -10.03
CA GLU A 366 -16.82 2.63 -9.84
C GLU A 366 -17.64 3.92 -9.69
N PRO A 367 -18.94 3.92 -10.03
CA PRO A 367 -19.79 5.10 -9.90
C PRO A 367 -19.80 5.72 -8.49
N GLY A 368 -19.68 4.89 -7.45
CA GLY A 368 -19.65 5.33 -6.05
C GLY A 368 -18.42 6.16 -5.69
N ASP A 369 -17.29 5.98 -6.38
CA ASP A 369 -16.03 6.64 -6.05
C ASP A 369 -16.04 8.13 -6.36
N ARG A 370 -16.86 8.51 -7.36
CA ARG A 370 -16.87 9.87 -7.88
C ARG A 370 -17.20 10.89 -6.80
N ALA A 371 -18.18 10.59 -5.94
CA ALA A 371 -18.60 11.47 -4.86
C ALA A 371 -17.49 11.67 -3.81
N SER A 372 -16.79 10.59 -3.43
CA SER A 372 -15.68 10.65 -2.47
C SER A 372 -14.53 11.53 -3.00
N VAL A 373 -14.17 11.36 -4.28
CA VAL A 373 -13.11 12.15 -4.92
C VAL A 373 -13.41 13.64 -4.92
N ALA A 374 -14.64 14.04 -5.27
CA ALA A 374 -15.01 15.44 -5.26
C ALA A 374 -14.92 16.05 -3.84
N GLY A 375 -15.36 15.31 -2.82
CA GLY A 375 -15.25 15.73 -1.43
C GLY A 375 -13.80 15.89 -0.95
N TRP A 376 -12.89 14.98 -1.34
CA TRP A 376 -11.47 15.09 -1.01
C TRP A 376 -10.83 16.33 -1.65
N PHE A 377 -11.09 16.57 -2.94
CA PHE A 377 -10.57 17.75 -3.61
C PHE A 377 -11.17 19.04 -3.07
N GLU A 378 -12.45 19.07 -2.73
CA GLU A 378 -13.08 20.23 -2.11
C GLU A 378 -12.43 20.59 -0.77
N ALA A 379 -12.18 19.61 0.10
CA ALA A 379 -11.49 19.84 1.36
C ALA A 379 -10.06 20.39 1.14
N ALA A 380 -9.28 19.76 0.27
CA ALA A 380 -7.91 20.18 -0.02
C ALA A 380 -7.84 21.54 -0.72
N ALA A 381 -8.70 21.78 -1.73
CA ALA A 381 -8.77 23.05 -2.45
C ALA A 381 -9.18 24.20 -1.53
N THR A 382 -10.12 23.96 -0.61
CA THR A 382 -10.53 24.94 0.39
C THR A 382 -9.37 25.29 1.32
N SER A 383 -8.53 24.31 1.68
CA SER A 383 -7.35 24.51 2.53
C SER A 383 -6.18 25.26 1.86
N GLY A 384 -6.22 25.48 0.54
CA GLY A 384 -5.18 26.23 -0.17
C GLY A 384 -4.49 25.46 -1.30
N ASP A 385 -4.74 24.15 -1.44
CA ASP A 385 -4.08 23.33 -2.44
C ASP A 385 -4.56 23.69 -3.87
N LEU A 386 -3.63 24.20 -4.68
CA LEU A 386 -3.93 24.63 -6.05
C LEU A 386 -4.08 23.46 -7.03
N ILE A 387 -3.44 22.33 -6.77
CA ILE A 387 -3.59 21.10 -7.58
C ILE A 387 -4.96 20.49 -7.29
N ALA A 388 -5.37 20.44 -6.03
CA ALA A 388 -6.72 20.02 -5.67
C ALA A 388 -7.78 20.96 -6.26
N ALA A 389 -7.54 22.28 -6.25
CA ALA A 389 -8.44 23.25 -6.89
C ALA A 389 -8.55 23.02 -8.41
N PHE A 390 -7.44 22.67 -9.09
CA PHE A 390 -7.45 22.31 -10.50
C PHE A 390 -8.32 21.07 -10.75
N ASN A 391 -8.11 20.00 -9.96
CA ASN A 391 -8.85 18.76 -10.10
C ASN A 391 -10.33 18.90 -9.74
N LEU A 392 -10.68 19.72 -8.76
CA LEU A 392 -12.07 20.06 -8.44
C LEU A 392 -12.72 20.84 -9.59
N GLY A 393 -11.99 21.78 -10.21
CA GLY A 393 -12.44 22.47 -11.41
C GLY A 393 -12.77 21.50 -12.55
N LEU A 394 -11.93 20.48 -12.76
CA LEU A 394 -12.19 19.39 -13.70
C LEU A 394 -13.42 18.55 -13.33
N CYS A 395 -13.61 18.26 -12.04
CA CYS A 395 -14.78 17.53 -11.55
C CYS A 395 -16.08 18.27 -11.89
N PHE A 396 -16.14 19.59 -11.64
CA PHE A 396 -17.29 20.42 -12.03
C PHE A 396 -17.46 20.54 -13.55
N ALA A 397 -16.36 20.63 -14.32
CA ALA A 397 -16.44 20.73 -15.78
C ALA A 397 -16.99 19.45 -16.42
N LYS A 398 -16.64 18.28 -15.89
CA LYS A 398 -17.04 16.95 -16.40
C LYS A 398 -18.24 16.32 -15.69
N GLY A 399 -18.70 16.90 -14.58
CA GLY A 399 -19.75 16.30 -13.74
C GLY A 399 -19.31 15.03 -13.00
N VAL A 400 -18.04 14.97 -12.58
CA VAL A 400 -17.48 13.82 -11.85
C VAL A 400 -17.68 14.04 -10.37
N GLY A 401 -18.59 13.29 -9.75
CA GLY A 401 -18.83 13.33 -8.30
C GLY A 401 -19.66 14.51 -7.82
N VAL A 402 -19.81 15.52 -8.68
CA VAL A 402 -20.62 16.72 -8.51
C VAL A 402 -21.50 16.91 -9.74
N ARG A 403 -22.59 17.67 -9.58
CA ARG A 403 -23.37 18.12 -10.74
C ARG A 403 -22.45 18.96 -11.63
N GLN A 404 -22.48 18.70 -12.95
CA GLN A 404 -21.75 19.51 -13.91
C GLN A 404 -22.16 20.98 -13.78
N ASP A 405 -21.17 21.85 -13.60
CA ASP A 405 -21.37 23.28 -13.37
C ASP A 405 -20.17 24.08 -13.89
N GLU A 406 -20.34 24.72 -15.05
CA GLU A 406 -19.24 25.46 -15.68
C GLU A 406 -18.82 26.69 -14.86
N GLY A 407 -19.73 27.29 -14.08
CA GLY A 407 -19.42 28.46 -13.24
C GLY A 407 -18.52 28.09 -12.06
N GLN A 408 -18.85 27.00 -11.37
CA GLN A 408 -17.98 26.44 -10.32
C GLN A 408 -16.64 25.99 -10.91
N ALA A 409 -16.66 25.32 -12.07
CA ALA A 409 -15.43 24.93 -12.76
C ALA A 409 -14.51 26.13 -13.01
N ALA A 410 -15.07 27.23 -13.56
CA ALA A 410 -14.31 28.44 -13.83
C ALA A 410 -13.77 29.11 -12.55
N GLN A 411 -14.55 29.12 -11.45
CA GLN A 411 -14.12 29.68 -10.18
C GLN A 411 -12.91 28.92 -9.60
N TRP A 412 -12.96 27.59 -9.60
CA TRP A 412 -11.87 26.76 -9.08
C TRP A 412 -10.65 26.77 -9.99
N LEU A 413 -10.83 26.72 -11.31
CA LEU A 413 -9.73 26.85 -12.28
C LEU A 413 -9.06 28.23 -12.20
N ARG A 414 -9.82 29.31 -11.97
CA ARG A 414 -9.26 30.65 -11.71
C ARG A 414 -8.34 30.65 -10.49
N ARG A 415 -8.74 29.97 -9.42
CA ARG A 415 -7.92 29.84 -8.20
C ARG A 415 -6.66 29.05 -8.49
N ALA A 416 -6.81 27.88 -9.11
CA ALA A 416 -5.67 27.03 -9.47
C ALA A 416 -4.67 27.72 -10.42
N ALA A 417 -5.16 28.58 -11.32
CA ALA A 417 -4.34 29.35 -12.25
C ALA A 417 -3.32 30.29 -11.55
N GLU A 418 -3.47 30.56 -10.25
CA GLU A 418 -2.47 31.33 -9.48
C GLU A 418 -1.11 30.62 -9.39
N GLY A 419 -1.04 29.29 -9.56
CA GLY A 419 0.21 28.53 -9.48
C GLY A 419 0.31 27.29 -10.37
N VAL A 420 -0.78 26.86 -11.03
CA VAL A 420 -0.81 25.66 -11.88
C VAL A 420 -0.86 26.07 -13.36
N PRO A 421 0.20 25.82 -14.17
CA PRO A 421 0.25 26.22 -15.59
C PRO A 421 -0.90 25.68 -16.44
N GLU A 422 -1.29 24.42 -16.23
CA GLU A 422 -2.40 23.78 -16.94
C GLU A 422 -3.74 24.45 -16.61
N ALA A 423 -3.91 24.88 -15.36
CA ALA A 423 -5.08 25.65 -14.94
C ALA A 423 -5.11 27.04 -15.58
N GLN A 424 -3.95 27.68 -15.76
CA GLN A 424 -3.84 28.96 -16.48
C GLN A 424 -4.33 28.83 -17.92
N TYR A 425 -3.88 27.78 -18.63
CA TYR A 425 -4.34 27.48 -19.98
C TYR A 425 -5.85 27.21 -20.03
N MET A 426 -6.36 26.34 -19.15
CA MET A 426 -7.78 25.99 -19.14
C MET A 426 -8.67 27.19 -18.79
N TYR A 427 -8.28 27.99 -17.79
CA TYR A 427 -9.03 29.19 -17.43
C TYR A 427 -8.98 30.25 -18.54
N ALA A 428 -7.85 30.38 -19.24
CA ALA A 428 -7.76 31.23 -20.43
C ALA A 428 -8.76 30.81 -21.51
N ARG A 429 -8.93 29.50 -21.76
CA ARG A 429 -9.93 28.98 -22.69
C ARG A 429 -11.36 29.30 -22.25
N LEU A 430 -11.68 29.13 -20.96
CA LEU A 430 -13.00 29.50 -20.43
C LEU A 430 -13.31 30.98 -20.65
N LEU A 431 -12.33 31.87 -20.45
CA LEU A 431 -12.45 33.30 -20.74
C LEU A 431 -12.54 33.60 -22.23
N GLN A 432 -11.85 32.85 -23.09
CA GLN A 432 -11.91 33.05 -24.54
C GLN A 432 -13.27 32.67 -25.11
N ASP A 433 -13.83 31.55 -24.63
CA ASP A 433 -15.06 30.94 -25.14
C ASP A 433 -16.31 31.43 -24.41
N GLY A 434 -16.16 32.07 -23.24
CA GLY A 434 -17.28 32.53 -22.42
C GLY A 434 -18.03 31.40 -21.70
N ARG A 435 -17.32 30.34 -21.32
CA ARG A 435 -17.89 29.14 -20.67
C ARG A 435 -17.77 29.24 -19.16
N GLY A 436 -18.90 29.28 -18.46
CA GLY A 436 -18.95 29.47 -17.00
C GLY A 436 -18.55 30.87 -16.50
N VAL A 437 -17.95 31.70 -17.36
CA VAL A 437 -17.57 33.10 -17.12
C VAL A 437 -17.87 33.93 -18.36
N ALA A 438 -18.06 35.24 -18.20
CA ALA A 438 -18.20 36.13 -19.35
C ALA A 438 -16.95 36.10 -20.22
N ALA A 439 -17.14 36.09 -21.55
CA ALA A 439 -16.02 36.10 -22.48
C ALA A 439 -15.18 37.37 -22.31
N ASP A 440 -13.89 37.21 -22.07
CA ASP A 440 -12.91 38.29 -21.93
C ASP A 440 -11.60 37.89 -22.65
N PRO A 441 -11.58 38.04 -24.00
CA PRO A 441 -10.40 37.70 -24.79
C PRO A 441 -9.13 38.46 -24.37
N PRO A 442 -9.16 39.74 -23.95
CA PRO A 442 -7.98 40.39 -23.39
C PRO A 442 -7.41 39.69 -22.16
N ARG A 443 -8.26 39.31 -21.18
CA ARG A 443 -7.78 38.55 -20.01
C ARG A 443 -7.35 37.13 -20.38
N ALA A 444 -8.04 36.48 -21.30
CA ALA A 444 -7.63 35.16 -21.81
C ALA A 444 -6.20 35.23 -22.36
N ARG A 445 -5.88 36.26 -23.16
CA ARG A 445 -4.53 36.47 -23.71
C ARG A 445 -3.45 36.65 -22.64
N VAL A 446 -3.78 37.31 -21.53
CA VAL A 446 -2.86 37.44 -20.37
C VAL A 446 -2.58 36.07 -19.75
N TRP A 447 -3.61 35.25 -19.55
CA TRP A 447 -3.45 33.92 -18.97
C TRP A 447 -2.74 32.94 -19.91
N PHE A 448 -3.04 32.96 -21.22
CA PHE A 448 -2.27 32.21 -22.20
C PHE A 448 -0.80 32.61 -22.23
N THR A 449 -0.48 33.91 -22.13
CA THR A 449 0.91 34.38 -22.00
C THR A 449 1.62 33.76 -20.80
N ARG A 450 0.95 33.69 -19.64
CA ARG A 450 1.53 33.07 -18.44
C ARG A 450 1.76 31.57 -18.62
N ALA A 451 0.75 30.85 -19.11
CA ALA A 451 0.84 29.40 -19.35
C ALA A 451 1.92 29.07 -20.41
N ALA A 452 1.98 29.84 -21.49
CA ALA A 452 2.98 29.70 -22.55
C ALA A 452 4.41 29.95 -22.03
N SER A 453 4.58 30.96 -21.16
CA SER A 453 5.86 31.25 -20.51
C SER A 453 6.29 30.16 -19.52
N ALA A 454 5.32 29.43 -18.96
CA ALA A 454 5.55 28.26 -18.11
C ALA A 454 5.76 26.96 -18.93
N GLY A 455 5.78 27.02 -20.27
CA GLY A 455 6.06 25.89 -21.13
C GLY A 455 4.85 25.08 -21.57
N VAL A 456 3.62 25.53 -21.31
CA VAL A 456 2.42 24.83 -21.79
C VAL A 456 2.29 25.00 -23.30
N LEU A 457 2.56 23.92 -24.04
CA LEU A 457 2.61 23.90 -25.51
C LEU A 457 1.30 24.39 -26.16
N ASP A 458 0.16 23.89 -25.71
CA ASP A 458 -1.16 24.31 -26.22
C ASP A 458 -1.43 25.80 -25.98
N ALA A 459 -0.86 26.37 -24.91
CA ALA A 459 -0.98 27.79 -24.62
C ALA A 459 -0.11 28.64 -25.54
N GLN A 460 1.07 28.16 -25.93
CA GLN A 460 1.93 28.83 -26.92
C GLN A 460 1.21 28.94 -28.26
N VAL A 461 0.61 27.84 -28.72
CA VAL A 461 -0.18 27.79 -29.97
C VAL A 461 -1.39 28.73 -29.87
N SER A 462 -2.17 28.63 -28.79
CA SER A 462 -3.36 29.48 -28.61
C SER A 462 -3.00 30.97 -28.55
N LEU A 463 -1.90 31.33 -27.88
CA LEU A 463 -1.42 32.71 -27.83
C LEU A 463 -0.95 33.20 -29.19
N ALA A 464 -0.22 32.37 -29.94
CA ALA A 464 0.25 32.70 -31.28
C ALA A 464 -0.93 32.97 -32.23
N GLU A 465 -1.98 32.15 -32.19
CA GLU A 465 -3.21 32.38 -32.94
C GLU A 465 -3.87 33.73 -32.57
N MET A 466 -3.97 34.04 -31.27
CA MET A 466 -4.51 35.33 -30.80
C MET A 466 -3.67 36.53 -31.26
N LEU A 467 -2.35 36.37 -31.31
CA LEU A 467 -1.41 37.38 -31.81
C LEU A 467 -1.53 37.60 -33.32
N LEU A 468 -1.82 36.55 -34.09
CA LEU A 468 -2.06 36.66 -35.53
C LEU A 468 -3.39 37.35 -35.85
N ASN A 469 -4.48 36.87 -35.26
CA ASN A 469 -5.82 37.35 -35.61
C ASN A 469 -6.18 38.68 -34.91
N GLY A 470 -5.45 39.06 -33.85
CA GLY A 470 -5.69 40.28 -33.07
C GLY A 470 -6.79 40.11 -32.01
N ARG A 471 -7.09 38.87 -31.63
CA ARG A 471 -8.08 38.59 -30.59
C ARG A 471 -7.49 38.98 -29.23
N GLY A 472 -8.25 39.78 -28.48
CA GLY A 472 -7.84 40.22 -27.14
C GLY A 472 -6.69 41.22 -27.10
N GLY A 473 -6.30 41.84 -28.22
CA GLY A 473 -5.27 42.89 -28.22
C GLY A 473 -4.67 43.15 -29.61
N ALA A 474 -3.63 43.98 -29.68
CA ALA A 474 -2.94 44.28 -30.93
C ALA A 474 -2.35 43.01 -31.57
N ARG A 475 -2.35 42.98 -32.90
CA ARG A 475 -1.66 41.92 -33.66
C ARG A 475 -0.16 42.03 -33.51
N SER A 476 0.53 40.90 -33.47
CA SER A 476 1.99 40.82 -33.58
C SER A 476 2.38 39.52 -34.28
N PRO A 477 2.41 39.52 -35.62
CA PRO A 477 2.78 38.35 -36.41
C PRO A 477 4.18 37.83 -36.10
N GLU A 478 5.11 38.71 -35.77
CA GLU A 478 6.51 38.36 -35.46
C GLU A 478 6.60 37.56 -34.16
N THR A 479 5.90 37.99 -33.10
CA THR A 479 5.84 37.24 -31.83
C THR A 479 5.04 35.94 -31.99
N ALA A 480 3.98 35.94 -32.80
CA ALA A 480 3.25 34.71 -33.10
C ALA A 480 4.13 33.68 -33.79
N MET A 481 4.95 34.10 -34.77
CA MET A 481 5.89 33.22 -35.46
C MET A 481 6.88 32.58 -34.48
N GLN A 482 7.50 33.37 -33.59
CA GLN A 482 8.43 32.83 -32.59
C GLN A 482 7.80 31.78 -31.66
N LEU A 483 6.52 31.97 -31.30
CA LEU A 483 5.79 31.00 -30.49
C LEU A 483 5.47 29.72 -31.29
N PHE A 484 5.09 29.85 -32.56
CA PHE A 484 4.89 28.69 -33.42
C PHE A 484 6.19 27.94 -33.72
N GLU A 485 7.33 28.64 -33.90
CA GLU A 485 8.65 28.03 -34.07
C GLU A 485 9.01 27.15 -32.86
N ARG A 486 8.87 27.69 -31.64
CA ARG A 486 9.10 26.90 -30.42
C ARG A 486 8.19 25.67 -30.33
N ALA A 487 6.89 25.86 -30.58
CA ALA A 487 5.96 24.75 -30.55
C ALA A 487 6.25 23.70 -31.65
N ALA A 488 6.74 24.14 -32.82
CA ALA A 488 7.16 23.27 -33.90
C ALA A 488 8.45 22.49 -33.56
N ASP A 489 9.42 23.13 -32.88
CA ASP A 489 10.63 22.46 -32.40
C ASP A 489 10.31 21.34 -31.40
N ASP A 490 9.28 21.54 -30.57
CA ASP A 490 8.72 20.51 -29.67
C ASP A 490 7.83 19.48 -30.40
N GLY A 491 7.72 19.57 -31.73
CA GLY A 491 7.05 18.58 -32.57
C GLY A 491 5.56 18.82 -32.84
N HIS A 492 5.00 19.98 -32.48
CA HIS A 492 3.57 20.27 -32.66
C HIS A 492 3.20 20.48 -34.15
N ALA A 493 2.50 19.51 -34.74
CA ALA A 493 2.19 19.50 -36.16
C ALA A 493 1.29 20.67 -36.62
N GLY A 494 0.37 21.14 -35.78
CA GLY A 494 -0.45 22.31 -36.08
C GLY A 494 0.35 23.62 -36.11
N ALA A 495 1.42 23.71 -35.31
CA ALA A 495 2.28 24.90 -35.28
C ALA A 495 3.15 24.96 -36.53
N MET A 496 3.70 23.82 -36.95
CA MET A 496 4.38 23.66 -38.24
C MET A 496 3.48 24.08 -39.42
N PHE A 497 2.21 23.65 -39.41
CA PHE A 497 1.26 24.08 -40.44
C PHE A 497 1.02 25.60 -40.42
N ALA A 498 0.86 26.20 -39.24
CA ALA A 498 0.68 27.64 -39.09
C ALA A 498 1.90 28.43 -39.62
N LEU A 499 3.13 27.97 -39.35
CA LEU A 499 4.35 28.56 -39.94
C LEU A 499 4.35 28.47 -41.46
N GLY A 500 3.98 27.31 -42.01
CA GLY A 500 3.85 27.13 -43.46
C GLY A 500 2.86 28.13 -44.07
N ALA A 501 1.71 28.33 -43.42
CA ALA A 501 0.69 29.29 -43.85
C ALA A 501 1.18 30.75 -43.75
N LEU A 502 1.94 31.10 -42.70
CA LEU A 502 2.50 32.44 -42.53
C LEU A 502 3.49 32.80 -43.63
N TYR A 503 4.45 31.91 -43.93
CA TYR A 503 5.40 32.10 -45.01
C TYR A 503 4.73 32.10 -46.40
N ALA A 504 3.63 31.37 -46.57
CA ALA A 504 2.85 31.34 -47.81
C ALA A 504 2.08 32.65 -48.05
N ALA A 505 1.44 33.17 -47.01
CA ALA A 505 0.52 34.31 -47.10
C ALA A 505 1.21 35.68 -46.98
N GLY A 506 2.41 35.73 -46.39
CA GLY A 506 3.16 36.98 -46.18
C GLY A 506 2.48 37.95 -45.20
N GLN A 507 1.67 37.45 -44.26
CA GLN A 507 0.97 38.28 -43.28
C GLN A 507 1.93 38.82 -42.21
N GLY A 508 2.54 39.97 -42.49
CA GLY A 508 3.53 40.62 -41.60
C GLY A 508 4.98 40.21 -41.87
N LEU A 509 5.24 39.33 -42.84
CA LEU A 509 6.57 38.86 -43.21
C LEU A 509 6.71 38.76 -44.73
N PRO A 510 7.94 38.78 -45.27
CA PRO A 510 8.18 38.47 -46.67
C PRO A 510 7.66 37.07 -47.02
N VAL A 511 6.98 36.94 -48.16
CA VAL A 511 6.54 35.64 -48.68
C VAL A 511 7.76 34.78 -49.00
N ASP A 512 7.83 33.58 -48.40
CA ASP A 512 8.85 32.58 -48.71
C ASP A 512 8.17 31.23 -48.97
N ARG A 513 7.95 30.94 -50.25
CA ARG A 513 7.28 29.71 -50.66
C ARG A 513 8.12 28.46 -50.41
N THR A 514 9.44 28.58 -50.36
CA THR A 514 10.33 27.45 -50.09
C THR A 514 10.29 27.09 -48.61
N ALA A 515 10.34 28.08 -47.72
CA ALA A 515 10.14 27.87 -46.29
C ALA A 515 8.73 27.33 -46.00
N ALA A 516 7.70 27.87 -46.66
CA ALA A 516 6.33 27.39 -46.53
C ALA A 516 6.22 25.90 -46.87
N GLN A 517 6.80 25.47 -47.99
CA GLN A 517 6.78 24.07 -48.41
C GLN A 517 7.48 23.15 -47.40
N LYS A 518 8.63 23.56 -46.85
CA LYS A 518 9.35 22.79 -45.83
C LYS A 518 8.51 22.57 -44.58
N TRP A 519 7.85 23.61 -44.09
CA TRP A 519 6.99 23.52 -42.91
C TRP A 519 5.72 22.70 -43.17
N PHE A 520 5.11 22.82 -44.35
CA PHE A 520 4.02 21.94 -44.75
C PHE A 520 4.46 20.47 -44.84
N ALA A 521 5.66 20.19 -45.33
CA ALA A 521 6.23 18.83 -45.34
C ALA A 521 6.41 18.28 -43.93
N ALA A 522 7.03 19.02 -43.03
CA ALA A 522 7.25 18.60 -41.64
C ALA A 522 5.93 18.29 -40.89
N ALA A 523 4.89 19.12 -41.10
CA ALA A 523 3.57 18.89 -40.53
C ALA A 523 2.84 17.70 -41.19
N ALA A 524 2.95 17.55 -42.51
CA ALA A 524 2.30 16.49 -43.28
C ALA A 524 2.84 15.09 -42.93
N GLU A 525 4.16 14.98 -42.74
CA GLU A 525 4.85 13.76 -42.29
C GLU A 525 4.42 13.32 -40.90
N ARG A 526 4.00 14.27 -40.05
CA ARG A 526 3.40 14.03 -38.73
C ARG A 526 1.89 13.80 -38.76
N GLY A 527 1.29 13.65 -39.95
CA GLY A 527 -0.12 13.30 -40.10
C GLY A 527 -1.09 14.49 -40.10
N HIS A 528 -0.62 15.74 -40.18
CA HIS A 528 -1.54 16.88 -40.20
C HIS A 528 -2.27 17.01 -41.55
N GLY A 529 -3.57 16.68 -41.59
CA GLY A 529 -4.34 16.57 -42.84
C GLY A 529 -4.36 17.84 -43.71
N GLN A 530 -4.53 19.02 -43.10
CA GLN A 530 -4.48 20.29 -43.85
C GLN A 530 -3.08 20.63 -44.39
N ALA A 531 -2.03 20.14 -43.73
CA ALA A 531 -0.66 20.32 -44.24
C ALA A 531 -0.39 19.39 -45.42
N GLN A 532 -0.93 18.17 -45.40
CA GLN A 532 -0.87 17.23 -46.52
C GLN A 532 -1.55 17.81 -47.77
N LEU A 533 -2.73 18.43 -47.61
CA LEU A 533 -3.41 19.16 -48.69
C LEU A 533 -2.51 20.27 -49.27
N MET A 534 -1.98 21.13 -48.39
CA MET A 534 -1.16 22.26 -48.82
C MET A 534 0.15 21.83 -49.48
N LEU A 535 0.82 20.81 -48.96
CA LEU A 535 2.01 20.24 -49.58
C LEU A 535 1.70 19.63 -50.95
N GLY A 536 0.57 18.91 -51.07
CA GLY A 536 0.06 18.38 -52.32
C GLY A 536 -0.13 19.46 -53.38
N ARG A 537 -0.74 20.59 -53.00
CA ARG A 537 -0.90 21.77 -53.86
C ARG A 537 0.44 22.41 -54.25
N TYR A 538 1.36 22.55 -53.29
CA TYR A 538 2.69 23.14 -53.53
C TYR A 538 3.51 22.33 -54.55
N LEU A 539 3.50 21.00 -54.42
CA LEU A 539 4.19 20.08 -55.35
C LEU A 539 3.48 20.00 -56.71
N SER A 540 2.15 19.96 -56.73
CA SER A 540 1.38 19.84 -57.98
C SER A 540 1.35 21.12 -58.81
N LYS A 541 1.43 22.29 -58.17
CA LYS A 541 1.42 23.60 -58.87
C LYS A 541 2.80 24.23 -59.00
N GLY A 542 3.83 23.61 -58.41
CA GLY A 542 5.21 24.10 -58.43
C GLY A 542 5.39 25.44 -57.71
N PHE A 543 4.65 25.70 -56.64
CA PHE A 543 4.65 27.02 -55.97
C PHE A 543 6.03 27.42 -55.42
N ALA A 544 6.89 26.46 -55.09
CA ALA A 544 8.25 26.66 -54.62
C ALA A 544 9.32 26.33 -55.69
N GLY A 545 8.96 26.32 -56.98
CA GLY A 545 9.87 26.15 -58.11
C GLY A 545 9.95 24.73 -58.67
N GLU A 546 9.91 23.69 -57.84
CA GLU A 546 9.89 22.30 -58.30
C GLU A 546 8.45 21.77 -58.44
N HIS A 547 8.13 21.29 -59.64
CA HIS A 547 6.83 20.72 -59.99
C HIS A 547 6.92 19.19 -59.97
N ASN A 548 6.20 18.54 -59.04
CA ASN A 548 6.15 17.08 -58.92
C ASN A 548 4.70 16.61 -58.72
N LEU A 549 4.03 16.29 -59.83
CA LEU A 549 2.63 15.84 -59.85
C LEU A 549 2.41 14.50 -59.13
N VAL A 550 3.40 13.60 -59.15
CA VAL A 550 3.28 12.27 -58.54
C VAL A 550 3.32 12.39 -57.02
N ALA A 551 4.32 13.10 -56.48
CA ALA A 551 4.41 13.36 -55.05
C ALA A 551 3.24 14.23 -54.57
N GLY A 552 2.83 15.22 -55.37
CA GLY A 552 1.67 16.06 -55.08
C GLY A 552 0.37 15.27 -54.94
N ARG A 553 0.09 14.36 -55.89
CA ARG A 553 -1.06 13.45 -55.83
C ARG A 553 -1.05 12.56 -54.59
N LEU A 554 0.10 11.96 -54.26
CA LEU A 554 0.23 11.08 -53.10
C LEU A 554 -0.17 11.78 -51.79
N TRP A 555 0.23 13.05 -51.62
CA TRP A 555 -0.13 13.83 -50.44
C TRP A 555 -1.60 14.26 -50.44
N LEU A 556 -2.19 14.54 -51.60
CA LEU A 556 -3.64 14.78 -51.72
C LEU A 556 -4.46 13.53 -51.38
N GLU A 557 -4.03 12.34 -51.81
CA GLU A 557 -4.66 11.06 -51.44
C GLU A 557 -4.62 10.82 -49.93
N ARG A 558 -3.48 11.13 -49.28
CA ARG A 558 -3.35 11.05 -47.81
C ARG A 558 -4.27 12.05 -47.09
N ALA A 559 -4.36 13.28 -47.60
CA ALA A 559 -5.26 14.28 -47.04
C ALA A 559 -6.74 13.87 -47.17
N ALA A 560 -7.13 13.32 -48.32
CA ALA A 560 -8.47 12.78 -48.56
C ALA A 560 -8.78 11.59 -47.62
N ALA A 561 -7.81 10.70 -47.38
CA ALA A 561 -7.94 9.62 -46.41
C ALA A 561 -8.13 10.13 -44.96
N HIS A 562 -7.66 11.35 -44.65
CA HIS A 562 -7.92 12.05 -43.39
C HIS A 562 -9.22 12.86 -43.40
N GLY A 563 -10.09 12.67 -44.40
CA GLY A 563 -11.41 13.31 -44.47
C GLY A 563 -11.40 14.75 -44.98
N ILE A 564 -10.30 15.23 -45.57
CA ILE A 564 -10.23 16.58 -46.15
C ILE A 564 -10.89 16.57 -47.54
N GLN A 565 -12.16 16.99 -47.60
CA GLN A 565 -12.98 16.98 -48.81
C GLN A 565 -12.33 17.76 -49.97
N GLU A 566 -11.70 18.90 -49.67
CA GLU A 566 -11.02 19.75 -50.66
C GLU A 566 -9.90 19.00 -51.39
N ALA A 567 -9.25 18.04 -50.72
CA ALA A 567 -8.23 17.20 -51.35
C ALA A 567 -8.86 16.15 -52.27
N ALA A 568 -10.01 15.58 -51.87
CA ALA A 568 -10.75 14.62 -52.68
C ALA A 568 -11.29 15.25 -53.97
N ASP A 569 -11.77 16.50 -53.89
CA ASP A 569 -12.28 17.25 -55.05
C ASP A 569 -11.15 17.65 -56.03
N GLU A 570 -9.93 17.84 -55.54
CA GLU A 570 -8.74 18.17 -56.35
C GLU A 570 -8.07 16.95 -57.00
N LEU A 571 -8.41 15.74 -56.56
CA LEU A 571 -7.96 14.51 -57.22
C LEU A 571 -8.79 14.27 -58.48
N PRO A 572 -8.18 14.03 -59.65
CA PRO A 572 -8.96 13.78 -60.86
C PRO A 572 -9.80 12.51 -60.67
N ILE A 573 -11.11 12.64 -60.92
CA ILE A 573 -12.05 11.51 -60.94
C ILE A 573 -11.46 10.45 -61.88
N ALA A 574 -11.26 9.24 -61.36
CA ALA A 574 -10.82 8.11 -62.15
C ALA A 574 -11.92 7.76 -63.17
N HIS A 575 -11.87 8.35 -64.37
CA HIS A 575 -12.59 7.81 -65.51
C HIS A 575 -11.82 6.62 -66.05
N ASP A 576 -12.52 5.49 -66.07
CA ASP A 576 -12.21 4.22 -66.71
C ASP A 576 -11.15 4.31 -67.81
N ARG A 577 -10.00 3.69 -67.54
CA ARG A 577 -9.13 3.14 -68.59
C ARG A 577 -8.99 1.64 -68.42
N PHE A 578 -10.11 0.94 -68.46
CA PHE A 578 -10.18 -0.43 -68.96
C PHE A 578 -11.31 -0.52 -69.99
N SER A 579 -10.96 -0.21 -71.24
CA SER A 579 -11.71 -0.67 -72.41
C SER A 579 -10.68 -1.09 -73.46
N PRO A 580 -10.41 -2.39 -73.64
CA PRO A 580 -9.75 -2.88 -74.82
C PRO A 580 -10.82 -3.10 -75.89
N GLN A 581 -10.97 -2.17 -76.83
CA GLN A 581 -11.61 -2.48 -78.10
C GLN A 581 -10.55 -2.51 -79.21
N GLY A 582 -10.28 -3.73 -79.69
CA GLY A 582 -10.23 -4.03 -81.11
C GLY A 582 -8.88 -4.00 -81.81
N ALA A 583 -8.36 -5.20 -82.14
CA ALA A 583 -7.65 -5.40 -83.40
C ALA A 583 -8.02 -6.78 -83.98
N ASN A 584 -8.72 -6.74 -85.12
CA ASN A 584 -9.07 -7.84 -86.03
C ASN A 584 -7.89 -8.76 -86.35
N ARG A 585 -8.12 -10.07 -86.33
CA ARG A 585 -8.17 -10.94 -87.53
C ARG A 585 -8.79 -12.29 -87.21
#